data_AF-A0A7S2L1R9-F1
#
_entry.id   AF-A0A7S2L1R9-F1
#
_cell.length_a   1.000
_cell.length_b   1.000
_cell.length_c   1.000
_cell.angle_alpha   90.00
_cell.angle_beta   90.00
_cell.angle_gamma   90.00
#
_symmetry.space_group_name_H-M   'P 1'
#
loop_
_entity.id
_entity.type
_entity.pdbx_description
1 polymer ?
#
loop_
_entity_poly.entity_id
_entity_poly.type
_entity_poly.pdbx_seq_one_letter_code
_entity_poly.pdbx_strand_id
1 'polypeptide(L)'
;CWTGEDHNGSADWMFTSGRDSVVQLYERVEKNIVTTPASKKQKRSIIKEQQPAAAAALLSYTRIKTFPMYEQIEGMKLISNTAEAVTFVTAGSLGRVKTWKVLRTTTTGGSSKNTNDSAIAEIDCIASQPELESFGEERGGYLHLIHGNHVYGGLITIDAEHNLSFIDVMSNSTATERTLVGYNDEIIDLKVLPTPTAASSSSSSSLNPHDDPISIHNNCNKATTVFLGWS
;
A
#
# COMPACT_ATOMS: atom_id res chain seq x y z
N CYS A 1 -7.57 -1.06 -9.85
CA CYS A 1 -7.74 -1.95 -8.69
C CYS A 1 -6.43 -1.90 -7.94
N TRP A 2 -6.42 -1.27 -6.78
CA TRP A 2 -5.22 -1.08 -5.97
C TRP A 2 -5.16 -2.19 -4.94
N THR A 3 -3.98 -2.79 -4.82
CA THR A 3 -3.67 -3.79 -3.79
C THR A 3 -2.61 -3.20 -2.88
N GLY A 4 -2.97 -2.97 -1.62
CA GLY A 4 -2.01 -2.65 -0.58
C GLY A 4 -1.58 -3.94 0.10
N GLU A 5 -0.43 -4.48 -0.29
CA GLU A 5 0.25 -5.54 0.44
C GLU A 5 1.55 -4.97 0.99
N ASP A 6 1.76 -5.08 2.30
CA ASP A 6 3.05 -4.76 2.91
C ASP A 6 3.70 -6.07 3.35
N HIS A 7 4.83 -6.39 2.73
CA HIS A 7 5.56 -7.64 2.94
C HIS A 7 6.49 -7.59 4.15
N ASN A 8 6.28 -6.66 5.07
CA ASN A 8 7.03 -6.59 6.32
C ASN A 8 6.55 -7.67 7.33
N GLY A 9 6.78 -8.94 6.97
CA GLY A 9 6.89 -10.12 7.85
C GLY A 9 5.69 -10.57 8.69
N SER A 10 4.63 -9.77 8.85
CA SER A 10 3.55 -10.03 9.81
C SER A 10 2.15 -9.62 9.35
N ALA A 11 2.00 -9.21 8.08
CA ALA A 11 0.72 -8.72 7.58
C ALA A 11 -0.25 -9.88 7.30
N ASP A 12 -1.08 -10.21 8.29
CA ASP A 12 -2.24 -11.11 8.12
C ASP A 12 -3.35 -10.47 7.30
N TRP A 13 -3.34 -9.14 7.09
CA TRP A 13 -4.41 -8.42 6.41
C TRP A 13 -3.97 -7.84 5.08
N MET A 14 -4.83 -7.98 4.07
CA MET A 14 -4.69 -7.40 2.73
C MET A 14 -5.86 -6.45 2.46
N PHE A 15 -5.56 -5.29 1.87
CA PHE A 15 -6.55 -4.30 1.48
C PHE A 15 -6.61 -4.19 -0.03
N THR A 16 -7.82 -4.16 -0.57
CA THR A 16 -8.04 -3.84 -1.98
C THR A 16 -9.02 -2.69 -2.12
N SER A 17 -8.84 -1.89 -3.17
CA SER A 17 -9.73 -0.77 -3.47
C SER A 17 -9.86 -0.53 -4.97
N GLY A 18 -10.92 0.17 -5.37
CA GLY A 18 -11.21 0.46 -6.76
C GLY A 18 -12.19 1.61 -6.96
N ARG A 19 -12.69 1.71 -8.20
CA ARG A 19 -13.65 2.74 -8.64
C ARG A 19 -15.07 2.49 -8.17
N ASP A 20 -15.34 1.33 -7.58
CA ASP A 20 -16.62 0.96 -6.95
C ASP A 20 -16.82 1.65 -5.58
N SER A 21 -15.92 2.55 -5.19
CA SER A 21 -16.01 3.37 -3.98
C SER A 21 -16.06 2.55 -2.68
N VAL A 22 -15.41 1.39 -2.70
CA VAL A 22 -15.28 0.51 -1.53
C VAL A 22 -13.83 0.11 -1.28
N VAL A 23 -13.52 -0.15 -0.02
CA VAL A 23 -12.31 -0.86 0.40
C VAL A 23 -12.71 -2.23 0.92
N GLN A 24 -12.03 -3.26 0.44
CA GLN A 24 -12.24 -4.63 0.88
C GLN A 24 -11.04 -5.07 1.72
N LEU A 25 -11.35 -5.60 2.90
CA LEU A 25 -10.39 -6.16 3.84
C LEU A 25 -10.43 -7.68 3.75
N TYR A 26 -9.25 -8.28 3.59
CA TYR A 26 -9.04 -9.72 3.54
C TYR A 26 -8.07 -10.16 4.64
N GLU A 27 -8.30 -11.35 5.18
CA GLU A 27 -7.38 -12.05 6.05
C GLU A 27 -6.65 -13.15 5.28
N ARG A 28 -5.33 -13.23 5.47
CA ARG A 28 -4.47 -14.31 5.01
C ARG A 28 -4.67 -15.51 5.92
N VAL A 29 -5.13 -16.61 5.34
CA VAL A 29 -5.34 -17.89 6.03
C VAL A 29 -4.40 -18.92 5.42
N GLU A 30 -3.45 -19.39 6.24
CA GLU A 30 -2.56 -20.49 5.89
C GLU A 30 -3.26 -21.82 6.19
N LYS A 31 -3.54 -22.58 5.12
CA LYS A 31 -4.07 -23.94 5.24
C LYS A 31 -2.94 -24.94 5.02
N ASN A 32 -2.62 -25.70 6.07
CA ASN A 32 -1.74 -26.85 5.92
C ASN A 32 -2.48 -27.96 5.17
N ILE A 33 -2.13 -28.16 3.89
CA ILE A 33 -2.62 -29.31 3.15
C ILE A 33 -1.81 -30.52 3.62
N VAL A 34 -2.43 -31.35 4.48
CA VAL A 34 -1.95 -32.71 4.68
C VAL A 34 -2.35 -33.48 3.42
N THR A 35 -1.40 -33.67 2.50
CA THR A 35 -1.59 -34.57 1.35
C THR A 35 -1.73 -36.00 1.88
N THR A 36 -2.95 -36.44 2.17
CA THR A 36 -3.25 -37.87 2.29
C THR A 36 -3.06 -38.52 0.92
N PRO A 37 -2.16 -39.51 0.78
CA PRO A 37 -1.95 -40.18 -0.49
C PRO A 37 -3.24 -40.89 -0.90
N ALA A 38 -3.79 -40.49 -2.05
CA ALA A 38 -4.97 -41.11 -2.63
C ALA A 38 -4.69 -42.60 -2.89
N SER A 39 -5.43 -43.47 -2.20
CA SER A 39 -5.37 -44.92 -2.41
C SER A 39 -5.93 -45.27 -3.79
N LYS A 40 -5.06 -45.47 -4.79
CA LYS A 40 -5.39 -46.22 -6.02
C LYS A 40 -4.58 -47.52 -6.05
N LYS A 41 -5.31 -48.63 -6.17
CA LYS A 41 -4.81 -50.02 -6.18
C LYS A 41 -3.77 -50.26 -7.29
N GLN A 42 -2.59 -50.73 -6.86
CA GLN A 42 -1.60 -51.65 -7.47
C GLN A 42 -1.49 -51.82 -9.01
N LYS A 43 -0.26 -51.61 -9.51
CA LYS A 43 0.59 -52.69 -10.08
C LYS A 43 2.09 -52.30 -10.18
N ARG A 44 2.93 -53.12 -9.51
CA ARG A 44 4.38 -53.44 -9.65
C ARG A 44 5.45 -52.35 -9.89
N SER A 45 6.35 -52.30 -8.88
CA SER A 45 7.82 -52.19 -8.90
C SER A 45 8.51 -50.97 -9.52
N ILE A 46 9.16 -50.17 -8.66
CA ILE A 46 10.62 -49.94 -8.57
C ILE A 46 10.87 -49.07 -7.33
N ILE A 47 11.88 -49.44 -6.53
CA ILE A 47 12.32 -48.73 -5.33
C ILE A 47 12.81 -47.34 -5.75
N LYS A 48 12.10 -46.28 -5.33
CA LYS A 48 12.61 -44.92 -5.29
C LYS A 48 12.41 -44.37 -3.88
N GLU A 49 13.53 -43.92 -3.35
CA GLU A 49 13.75 -43.23 -2.09
C GLU A 49 12.62 -42.23 -1.78
N GLN A 50 11.90 -42.49 -0.68
CA GLN A 50 10.86 -41.61 -0.16
C GLN A 50 11.52 -40.36 0.43
N GLN A 51 11.62 -39.32 -0.38
CA GLN A 51 11.83 -37.96 0.11
C GLN A 51 10.57 -37.54 0.88
N PRO A 52 10.68 -36.96 2.09
CA PRO A 52 9.52 -36.54 2.86
C PRO A 52 8.73 -35.50 2.06
N ALA A 53 7.45 -35.76 1.82
CA ALA A 53 6.55 -34.82 1.17
C ALA A 53 6.49 -33.54 2.01
N ALA A 54 7.15 -32.49 1.56
CA ALA A 54 7.06 -31.18 2.15
C ALA A 54 5.59 -30.76 2.14
N ALA A 55 5.00 -30.51 3.31
CA ALA A 55 3.67 -29.95 3.43
C ALA A 55 3.68 -28.60 2.71
N ALA A 56 3.01 -28.53 1.55
CA ALA A 56 2.82 -27.27 0.86
C ALA A 56 1.74 -26.49 1.62
N ALA A 57 2.13 -25.41 2.30
CA ALA A 57 1.18 -24.47 2.87
C ALA A 57 0.42 -23.79 1.72
N LEU A 58 -0.90 -23.96 1.67
CA LEU A 58 -1.74 -23.23 0.74
C LEU A 58 -2.13 -21.90 1.38
N LEU A 59 -1.68 -20.81 0.76
CA LEU A 59 -2.09 -19.47 1.11
C LEU A 59 -3.45 -19.17 0.48
N SER A 60 -4.41 -18.77 1.31
CA SER A 60 -5.74 -18.34 0.86
C SER A 60 -6.11 -17.02 1.52
N TYR A 61 -6.85 -16.17 0.83
CA TYR A 61 -7.38 -14.92 1.38
C TYR A 61 -8.89 -15.02 1.57
N THR A 62 -9.38 -14.68 2.75
CA THR A 62 -10.81 -14.65 3.07
C THR A 62 -11.23 -13.21 3.28
N ARG A 63 -12.25 -12.75 2.57
CA ARG A 63 -12.78 -11.38 2.75
C ARG A 63 -13.45 -11.28 4.13
N ILE A 64 -12.94 -10.39 4.97
CA ILE A 64 -13.49 -10.09 6.30
C ILE A 64 -14.64 -9.09 6.16
N LYS A 65 -14.38 -7.96 5.47
CA LYS A 65 -15.30 -6.82 5.47
C LYS A 65 -15.17 -5.97 4.21
N THR A 66 -16.23 -5.23 3.90
CA THR A 66 -16.29 -4.22 2.86
C THR A 66 -16.71 -2.90 3.48
N PHE A 67 -15.93 -1.85 3.24
CA PHE A 67 -16.13 -0.52 3.75
C PHE A 67 -16.54 0.42 2.62
N PRO A 68 -17.71 1.08 2.69
CA PRO A 68 -18.07 2.11 1.73
C PRO A 68 -17.25 3.38 2.02
N MET A 69 -16.56 3.89 1.00
CA MET A 69 -15.74 5.11 1.10
C MET A 69 -16.42 6.32 0.47
N TYR A 70 -17.50 6.09 -0.31
CA TYR A 70 -18.30 7.13 -0.96
C TYR A 70 -17.51 8.07 -1.88
N GLU A 71 -16.36 7.61 -2.38
CA GLU A 71 -15.56 8.26 -3.41
C GLU A 71 -14.81 7.22 -4.24
N GLN A 72 -14.55 7.51 -5.51
CA GLN A 72 -13.69 6.65 -6.32
C GLN A 72 -12.25 6.77 -5.86
N ILE A 73 -11.62 5.64 -5.52
CA ILE A 73 -10.25 5.59 -5.01
C ILE A 73 -9.31 5.35 -6.19
N GLU A 74 -8.50 6.37 -6.46
CA GLU A 74 -7.47 6.34 -7.52
C GLU A 74 -6.07 6.10 -6.93
N GLY A 75 -5.91 6.10 -5.60
CA GLY A 75 -4.68 5.68 -4.95
C GLY A 75 -4.91 5.26 -3.50
N MET A 76 -4.22 4.21 -3.05
CA MET A 76 -4.25 3.75 -1.67
C MET A 76 -2.87 3.26 -1.22
N LYS A 77 -2.43 3.67 -0.02
CA LYS A 77 -1.15 3.24 0.56
C LYS A 77 -1.29 2.90 2.04
N LEU A 78 -0.66 1.81 2.44
CA LEU A 78 -0.53 1.43 3.84
C LEU A 78 0.55 2.29 4.50
N ILE A 79 0.26 2.83 5.68
CA ILE A 79 1.22 3.66 6.45
C ILE A 79 1.75 2.89 7.65
N SER A 80 0.86 2.22 8.38
CA SER A 80 1.25 1.42 9.53
C SER A 80 0.41 0.16 9.62
N ASN A 81 1.06 -0.92 10.02
CA ASN A 81 0.43 -2.21 10.25
C ASN A 81 0.93 -2.75 11.58
N THR A 82 0.11 -2.57 12.61
CA THR A 82 0.40 -3.04 13.96
C THR A 82 -0.52 -4.21 14.32
N ALA A 83 -0.21 -4.91 15.41
CA ALA A 83 -1.06 -5.99 15.90
C ALA A 83 -2.49 -5.50 16.26
N GLU A 84 -2.62 -4.25 16.69
CA GLU A 84 -3.87 -3.67 17.20
C GLU A 84 -4.62 -2.86 16.15
N ALA A 85 -3.93 -2.27 15.19
CA ALA A 85 -4.55 -1.40 14.20
C ALA A 85 -3.76 -1.34 12.89
N VAL A 86 -4.48 -1.10 11.81
CA VAL A 86 -3.92 -0.80 10.50
C VAL A 86 -4.30 0.63 10.11
N THR A 87 -3.34 1.41 9.64
CA THR A 87 -3.57 2.75 9.12
C THR A 87 -3.20 2.80 7.65
N PHE A 88 -4.10 3.32 6.83
CA PHE A 88 -3.88 3.50 5.40
C PHE A 88 -4.41 4.85 4.94
N VAL A 89 -3.90 5.32 3.82
CA VAL A 89 -4.26 6.61 3.23
C VAL A 89 -4.84 6.38 1.84
N THR A 90 -5.87 7.14 1.50
CA THR A 90 -6.51 7.15 0.19
C THR A 90 -6.41 8.52 -0.46
N ALA A 91 -6.31 8.53 -1.78
CA ALA A 91 -6.52 9.69 -2.63
C ALA A 91 -7.43 9.28 -3.79
N GLY A 92 -8.25 10.20 -4.29
CA GLY A 92 -9.23 9.84 -5.31
C GLY A 92 -9.99 11.01 -5.89
N SER A 93 -11.15 10.69 -6.45
CA SER A 93 -12.01 11.60 -7.23
C SER A 93 -12.39 12.90 -6.53
N LEU A 94 -12.48 12.93 -5.19
CA LEU A 94 -12.79 14.16 -4.45
C LEU A 94 -11.61 15.14 -4.35
N GLY A 95 -10.43 14.77 -4.86
CA GLY A 95 -9.23 15.61 -4.80
C GLY A 95 -8.73 15.86 -3.39
N ARG A 96 -9.05 14.95 -2.45
CA ARG A 96 -8.63 15.00 -1.05
C ARG A 96 -7.88 13.73 -0.66
N VAL A 97 -6.85 13.91 0.16
CA VAL A 97 -6.19 12.81 0.85
C VAL A 97 -6.88 12.54 2.19
N LYS A 98 -7.17 11.27 2.48
CA LYS A 98 -7.80 10.86 3.74
C LYS A 98 -7.02 9.73 4.39
N THR A 99 -6.85 9.82 5.69
CA THR A 99 -6.20 8.79 6.52
C THR A 99 -7.26 8.02 7.27
N TRP A 100 -7.19 6.71 7.16
CA TRP A 100 -8.14 5.76 7.73
C TRP A 100 -7.44 4.85 8.72
N LYS A 101 -8.11 4.57 9.84
CA LYS A 101 -7.64 3.63 10.86
C LYS A 101 -8.63 2.50 10.98
N VAL A 102 -8.12 1.27 10.94
CA VAL A 102 -8.89 0.06 11.15
C VAL A 102 -8.41 -0.61 12.42
N LEU A 103 -9.30 -0.76 13.41
CA LEU A 103 -8.98 -1.42 14.67
C LEU A 103 -9.14 -2.94 14.55
N ARG A 104 -8.16 -3.68 15.08
CA ARG A 104 -8.22 -5.13 15.25
C ARG A 104 -8.84 -5.43 16.61
N THR A 105 -10.12 -5.78 16.65
CA THR A 105 -10.68 -6.34 17.88
C THR A 105 -10.29 -7.82 17.95
N THR A 106 -9.28 -8.14 18.76
CA THR A 106 -9.09 -9.52 19.20
C THR A 106 -10.10 -9.77 20.32
N THR A 107 -11.02 -10.72 20.12
CA THR A 107 -11.90 -11.23 21.19
C THR A 107 -11.06 -12.00 22.21
N THR A 108 -10.25 -11.28 22.98
CA THR A 108 -9.43 -11.82 24.06
C THR A 108 -10.32 -11.91 25.30
N GLY A 109 -11.25 -12.88 25.31
CA GLY A 109 -12.21 -12.97 26.40
C GLY A 109 -13.29 -14.04 26.24
N GLY A 110 -12.91 -15.28 25.95
CA GLY A 110 -13.85 -16.39 26.01
C GLY A 110 -13.30 -17.66 25.42
N SER A 111 -13.08 -18.66 26.27
CA SER A 111 -12.77 -20.03 25.86
C SER A 111 -13.95 -20.60 25.06
N SER A 112 -14.00 -20.34 23.76
CA SER A 112 -14.94 -20.97 22.84
C SER A 112 -14.14 -21.46 21.64
N LYS A 113 -13.75 -22.73 21.72
CA LYS A 113 -13.49 -23.56 20.55
C LYS A 113 -14.79 -23.67 19.77
N ASN A 114 -15.14 -22.65 18.99
CA ASN A 114 -16.05 -22.78 17.86
C ASN A 114 -15.67 -21.72 16.83
N THR A 115 -15.31 -22.23 15.67
CA THR A 115 -15.06 -21.58 14.40
C THR A 115 -16.03 -20.43 14.10
N ASN A 116 -15.49 -19.30 13.63
CA ASN A 116 -16.14 -18.19 12.89
C ASN A 116 -16.43 -16.87 13.62
N ASP A 117 -15.77 -16.55 14.74
CA ASP A 117 -15.77 -15.15 15.21
C ASP A 117 -14.84 -14.32 14.31
N SER A 118 -15.42 -13.77 13.22
CA SER A 118 -14.75 -12.79 12.36
C SER A 118 -14.32 -11.59 13.20
N ALA A 119 -13.04 -11.23 13.13
CA ALA A 119 -12.53 -9.99 13.72
C ALA A 119 -13.43 -8.81 13.30
N ILE A 120 -14.02 -8.13 14.27
CA ILE A 120 -14.82 -6.93 14.01
C ILE A 120 -13.84 -5.81 13.69
N ALA A 121 -13.65 -5.55 12.41
CA ALA A 121 -12.86 -4.42 11.94
C ALA A 121 -13.78 -3.18 11.84
N GLU A 122 -13.62 -2.22 12.74
CA GLU A 122 -14.19 -0.88 12.58
C GLU A 122 -13.21 0.01 11.82
N ILE A 123 -13.73 0.87 10.94
CA ILE A 123 -12.92 1.82 10.17
C ILE A 123 -13.35 3.23 10.51
N ASP A 124 -12.37 4.08 10.82
CA ASP A 124 -12.57 5.50 11.10
C ASP A 124 -11.71 6.35 10.18
N CYS A 125 -12.27 7.44 9.68
CA CYS A 125 -11.49 8.50 9.03
C CYS A 125 -10.86 9.37 10.13
N ILE A 126 -9.56 9.26 10.32
CA ILE A 126 -8.83 9.95 11.40
C ILE A 126 -8.23 11.29 10.96
N ALA A 127 -8.03 11.49 9.65
CA ALA A 127 -7.61 12.76 9.09
C ALA A 127 -8.14 12.92 7.66
N SER A 128 -8.45 14.15 7.29
CA SER A 128 -8.85 14.52 5.93
C SER A 128 -8.16 15.83 5.57
N GLN A 129 -7.62 15.90 4.36
CA GLN A 129 -6.97 17.09 3.84
C GLN A 129 -7.95 18.28 3.87
N PRO A 130 -7.51 19.45 4.37
CA PRO A 130 -8.32 20.66 4.37
C PRO A 130 -8.76 21.03 2.95
N GLU A 131 -9.98 21.53 2.81
CA GLU A 131 -10.53 21.92 1.50
C GLU A 131 -9.67 22.94 0.75
N LEU A 132 -9.10 23.91 1.47
CA LEU A 132 -8.24 24.95 0.91
C LEU A 132 -6.89 24.44 0.39
N GLU A 133 -6.44 23.27 0.86
CA GLU A 133 -5.17 22.63 0.46
C GLU A 133 -5.39 21.45 -0.49
N SER A 134 -6.64 21.03 -0.63
CA SER A 134 -7.05 19.94 -1.50
C SER A 134 -7.09 20.41 -2.96
N PHE A 135 -6.88 19.48 -3.88
CA PHE A 135 -6.96 19.81 -5.30
C PHE A 135 -8.40 20.10 -5.76
N GLY A 136 -9.37 19.43 -5.15
CA GLY A 136 -10.80 19.59 -5.42
C GLY A 136 -11.37 18.57 -6.40
N GLU A 137 -12.63 18.21 -6.19
CA GLU A 137 -13.38 17.29 -7.05
C GLU A 137 -13.66 17.92 -8.42
N GLU A 138 -13.95 19.23 -8.43
CA GLU A 138 -14.31 20.01 -9.59
C GLU A 138 -13.19 20.10 -10.63
N ARG A 139 -11.95 19.80 -10.23
CA ARG A 139 -10.77 19.75 -11.10
C ARG A 139 -10.41 18.34 -11.54
N GLY A 140 -11.18 17.32 -11.16
CA GLY A 140 -10.97 15.91 -11.53
C GLY A 140 -10.26 15.08 -10.46
N GLY A 141 -9.94 15.67 -9.31
CA GLY A 141 -9.38 14.98 -8.17
C GLY A 141 -7.93 14.51 -8.32
N TYR A 142 -7.54 13.56 -7.47
CA TYR A 142 -6.24 12.92 -7.53
C TYR A 142 -6.29 11.64 -8.37
N LEU A 143 -5.25 11.41 -9.16
CA LEU A 143 -5.11 10.27 -10.08
C LEU A 143 -4.26 9.15 -9.51
N HIS A 144 -3.35 9.44 -8.57
CA HIS A 144 -2.44 8.45 -8.02
C HIS A 144 -1.91 8.86 -6.64
N LEU A 145 -1.45 7.88 -5.87
CA LEU A 145 -0.84 8.06 -4.55
C LEU A 145 0.37 7.13 -4.41
N ILE A 146 1.54 7.67 -4.08
CA ILE A 146 2.81 6.97 -3.97
C ILE A 146 3.47 7.28 -2.64
N HIS A 147 4.16 6.29 -2.08
CA HIS A 147 4.95 6.47 -0.85
C HIS A 147 6.27 7.17 -1.20
N GLY A 148 6.62 8.23 -0.47
CA GLY A 148 7.94 8.84 -0.54
C GLY A 148 9.03 7.90 -0.04
N ASN A 149 10.30 8.21 -0.27
CA ASN A 149 11.38 7.42 0.30
C ASN A 149 11.54 7.70 1.81
N HIS A 150 12.39 6.93 2.50
CA HIS A 150 12.65 7.03 3.94
C HIS A 150 13.07 8.44 4.42
N VAL A 151 13.64 9.28 3.55
CA VAL A 151 14.03 10.65 3.91
C VAL A 151 12.85 11.61 3.84
N TYR A 152 11.96 11.44 2.86
CA TYR A 152 10.78 12.29 2.72
C TYR A 152 9.64 11.90 3.68
N GLY A 153 9.52 10.63 4.08
CA GLY A 153 8.55 10.14 5.08
C GLY A 153 7.07 10.31 4.73
N GLY A 154 6.73 11.21 3.80
CA GLY A 154 5.39 11.55 3.38
C GLY A 154 4.91 10.79 2.14
N LEU A 155 3.76 11.20 1.63
CA LEU A 155 3.19 10.68 0.39
C LEU A 155 3.32 11.70 -0.73
N ILE A 156 3.24 11.20 -1.97
CA ILE A 156 3.21 12.01 -3.17
C ILE A 156 1.93 11.65 -3.91
N THR A 157 1.16 12.65 -4.29
CA THR A 157 -0.04 12.48 -5.11
C THR A 157 0.09 13.21 -6.44
N ILE A 158 -0.50 12.63 -7.47
CA ILE A 158 -0.60 13.21 -8.81
C ILE A 158 -2.04 13.70 -8.96
N ASP A 159 -2.24 14.97 -9.29
CA ASP A 159 -3.56 15.51 -9.58
C ASP A 159 -3.95 15.38 -11.06
N ALA A 160 -5.21 15.68 -11.38
CA ALA A 160 -5.73 15.60 -12.75
C ALA A 160 -5.13 16.65 -13.71
N GLU A 161 -4.42 17.65 -13.18
CA GLU A 161 -3.63 18.61 -13.96
C GLU A 161 -2.14 18.21 -14.05
N HIS A 162 -1.80 17.00 -13.62
CA HIS A 162 -0.44 16.43 -13.64
C HIS A 162 0.57 17.20 -12.78
N ASN A 163 0.12 17.88 -11.73
CA ASN A 163 1.02 18.41 -10.71
C ASN A 163 1.28 17.35 -9.63
N LEU A 164 2.47 17.44 -9.02
CA LEU A 164 2.86 16.58 -7.91
C LEU A 164 2.67 17.33 -6.61
N SER A 165 1.76 16.88 -5.76
CA SER A 165 1.61 17.41 -4.41
C SER A 165 2.23 16.46 -3.41
N PHE A 166 3.00 17.01 -2.48
CA PHE A 166 3.62 16.24 -1.43
C PHE A 166 2.88 16.45 -0.13
N ILE A 167 2.56 15.34 0.54
CA ILE A 167 1.63 15.28 1.64
C ILE A 167 2.35 14.76 2.88
N ASP A 168 2.31 15.53 3.96
CA ASP A 168 2.78 15.06 5.27
C ASP A 168 1.76 14.06 5.81
N VAL A 169 2.22 12.85 6.13
CA VAL A 169 1.44 11.83 6.84
C VAL A 169 2.13 11.35 8.12
N MET A 170 3.35 11.80 8.39
CA MET A 170 4.16 11.36 9.53
C MET A 170 3.69 12.00 10.83
N SER A 171 3.16 13.21 10.75
CA SER A 171 2.59 13.94 11.88
C SER A 171 1.12 13.62 12.17
N ASN A 172 0.57 12.56 11.54
CA ASN A 172 -0.88 12.33 11.40
C ASN A 172 -1.64 13.49 10.74
N SER A 173 -0.92 14.39 10.07
CA SER A 173 -1.49 15.40 9.20
C SER A 173 -1.85 14.76 7.84
N THR A 174 -2.55 15.53 7.03
CA THR A 174 -2.77 15.28 5.60
C THR A 174 -2.57 16.59 4.84
N ALA A 175 -1.77 17.50 5.39
CA ALA A 175 -1.51 18.82 4.83
C ALA A 175 -0.59 18.73 3.62
N THR A 176 -0.78 19.64 2.66
CA THR A 176 0.09 19.75 1.50
C THR A 176 1.33 20.55 1.89
N GLU A 177 2.50 19.92 1.89
CA GLU A 177 3.76 20.62 2.18
C GLU A 177 4.21 21.50 1.01
N ARG A 178 4.11 20.96 -0.20
CA ARG A 178 4.48 21.65 -1.43
C ARG A 178 3.84 20.99 -2.65
N THR A 179 3.76 21.77 -3.73
CA THR A 179 3.31 21.28 -5.04
C THR A 179 4.34 21.64 -6.10
N LEU A 180 4.72 20.66 -6.92
CA LEU A 180 5.53 20.88 -8.11
C LEU A 180 4.60 20.99 -9.32
N VAL A 181 4.60 22.18 -9.91
CA VAL A 181 3.85 22.55 -11.10
C VAL A 181 4.83 22.62 -12.28
N GLY A 182 4.45 22.09 -13.44
CA GLY A 182 5.26 22.27 -14.66
C GLY A 182 5.42 21.05 -15.56
N TYR A 183 4.69 19.96 -15.32
CA TYR A 183 4.59 18.89 -16.30
C TYR A 183 3.51 19.27 -17.32
N ASN A 184 3.95 19.78 -18.47
CA ASN A 184 3.04 20.16 -19.58
C ASN A 184 2.40 18.94 -20.28
N ASP A 185 2.80 17.73 -19.91
CA ASP A 185 2.32 16.47 -20.49
C ASP A 185 1.80 15.55 -19.39
N GLU A 186 0.95 14.59 -19.80
CA GLU A 186 0.42 13.53 -18.94
C GLU A 186 1.54 12.71 -18.28
N ILE A 187 1.49 12.62 -16.94
CA ILE A 187 2.34 11.73 -16.15
C ILE A 187 1.77 10.32 -16.22
N ILE A 188 2.52 9.40 -16.84
CA ILE A 188 2.07 8.02 -17.07
C ILE A 188 2.54 7.10 -15.95
N ASP A 189 3.77 7.29 -15.49
CA ASP A 189 4.33 6.52 -14.40
C ASP A 189 5.27 7.37 -13.54
N LEU A 190 5.24 7.08 -12.24
CA LEU A 190 6.02 7.77 -11.24
C LEU A 190 6.62 6.73 -10.31
N LYS A 191 7.95 6.72 -10.23
CA LYS A 191 8.68 5.80 -9.35
C LYS A 191 9.69 6.57 -8.52
N VAL A 192 9.57 6.41 -7.22
CA VAL A 192 10.59 6.87 -6.27
C VAL A 192 11.79 5.93 -6.38
N LEU A 193 12.98 6.49 -6.62
CA LEU A 193 14.20 5.71 -6.70
C LEU A 193 14.76 5.52 -5.29
N PRO A 194 15.20 4.30 -4.92
CA PRO A 194 15.90 4.11 -3.66
C PRO A 194 17.19 4.93 -3.68
N THR A 195 17.43 5.75 -2.66
CA THR A 195 18.75 6.34 -2.48
C THR A 195 19.75 5.25 -2.10
N PRO A 196 20.93 5.21 -2.75
CA PRO A 196 21.98 4.30 -2.33
C PRO A 196 22.43 4.70 -0.94
N THR A 197 22.16 3.87 0.07
CA THR A 197 22.76 3.99 1.39
C THR A 197 24.27 4.01 1.18
N ALA A 198 24.94 5.12 1.50
CA ALA A 198 26.37 5.25 1.32
C ALA A 198 27.09 4.14 2.11
N ALA A 199 27.43 3.04 1.44
CA ALA A 199 28.45 2.15 1.93
C ALA A 199 29.72 2.99 2.02
N SER A 200 30.34 3.01 3.20
CA SER A 200 31.55 3.74 3.51
C SER A 200 32.67 3.40 2.53
N SER A 201 32.77 4.11 1.41
CA SER A 201 33.92 4.11 0.53
C SER A 201 34.07 5.49 -0.08
N SER A 202 35.16 6.13 0.31
CA SER A 202 35.67 7.41 -0.19
C SER A 202 35.75 7.45 -1.72
N SER A 203 34.90 8.23 -2.37
CA SER A 203 35.26 9.06 -3.52
C SER A 203 34.09 9.98 -3.92
N SER A 204 34.46 11.21 -4.22
CA SER A 204 33.64 12.39 -4.46
C SER A 204 32.55 12.22 -5.52
N SER A 205 31.29 12.25 -5.09
CA SER A 205 30.26 13.09 -5.72
C SER A 205 29.32 13.56 -4.59
N SER A 206 29.34 14.86 -4.30
CA SER A 206 28.53 15.48 -3.27
C SER A 206 27.10 15.63 -3.78
N LEU A 207 26.32 14.56 -3.71
CA LEU A 207 24.87 14.67 -3.62
C LEU A 207 24.56 14.76 -2.13
N ASN A 208 23.82 15.79 -1.71
CA ASN A 208 23.39 15.90 -0.32
C ASN A 208 22.63 14.62 0.04
N PRO A 209 22.83 14.05 1.23
CA PRO A 209 22.08 12.87 1.70
C PRO A 209 20.57 13.12 1.88
N HIS A 210 20.08 14.31 1.52
CA HIS A 210 18.70 14.75 1.60
C HIS A 210 17.99 14.89 0.24
N ASP A 211 18.69 14.66 -0.88
CA ASP A 211 18.12 14.81 -2.22
C ASP A 211 17.74 13.45 -2.80
N ASP A 212 16.53 12.98 -2.50
CA ASP A 212 15.99 11.76 -3.14
C ASP A 212 15.60 12.04 -4.60
N PRO A 213 16.14 11.27 -5.57
CA PRO A 213 15.71 11.39 -6.95
C PRO A 213 14.37 10.69 -7.18
N ILE A 214 13.42 11.41 -7.78
CA ILE A 214 12.19 10.85 -8.32
C ILE A 214 12.35 10.66 -9.82
N SER A 215 12.03 9.48 -10.33
CA SER A 215 12.00 9.24 -11.78
C SER A 215 10.57 9.36 -12.29
N ILE A 216 10.38 10.30 -13.23
CA ILE A 216 9.09 10.63 -13.83
C ILE A 216 9.13 10.20 -15.30
N HIS A 217 8.19 9.35 -15.70
CA HIS A 217 8.05 8.91 -17.08
C HIS A 217 6.80 9.56 -17.69
N ASN A 218 6.99 10.16 -18.86
CA ASN A 218 5.93 10.80 -19.64
C ASN A 218 5.81 10.17 -21.04
N ASN A 219 4.73 10.50 -21.74
CA ASN A 219 4.43 9.97 -23.09
C ASN A 219 5.50 10.26 -24.15
N CYS A 220 6.46 11.17 -23.91
CA CYS A 220 7.54 11.46 -24.87
C CYS A 220 8.79 10.56 -24.72
N ASN A 221 8.71 9.43 -23.99
CA ASN A 221 9.81 8.48 -23.75
C ASN A 221 11.04 9.11 -23.06
N LYS A 222 10.88 10.24 -22.36
CA LYS A 222 11.96 10.88 -21.61
C LYS A 222 11.75 10.64 -20.12
N ALA A 223 12.53 9.73 -19.56
CA ALA A 223 12.66 9.63 -18.11
C ALA A 223 13.33 10.91 -17.59
N THR A 224 12.60 11.71 -16.83
CA THR A 224 13.14 12.90 -16.16
C THR A 224 13.39 12.54 -14.71
N THR A 225 14.65 12.55 -14.30
CA THR A 225 15.01 12.40 -12.89
C THR A 225 15.02 13.77 -12.24
N VAL A 226 14.13 13.98 -11.28
CA VAL A 226 14.07 15.22 -10.48
C VAL A 226 14.73 14.96 -9.14
N PHE A 227 15.74 15.76 -8.81
CA PHE A 227 16.32 15.79 -7.48
C PHE A 227 15.53 16.77 -6.62
N LEU A 228 14.98 16.28 -5.51
CA LEU A 228 14.28 17.11 -4.56
C LEU A 228 15.28 17.87 -3.69
N GLY A 229 15.81 18.98 -4.20
CA GLY A 229 16.60 19.90 -3.39
C GLY A 229 15.73 20.55 -2.31
N TRP A 230 16.18 20.50 -1.05
CA TRP A 230 15.66 21.34 0.02
C TRP A 230 16.51 22.61 0.13
N SER A 231 15.87 23.78 0.17
CA SER A 231 16.50 25.09 0.44
C SER A 231 16.30 25.52 1.88
#